data_AF-M1LY28-F1
#
_entry.id   AF-M1LY28-F1
#
_cell.length_a   1.000
_cell.length_b   1.000
_cell.length_c   1.000
_cell.angle_alpha   90.00
_cell.angle_beta   90.00
_cell.angle_gamma   90.00
#
_symmetry.space_group_name_H-M   'P 1'
#
loop_
_entity.id
_entity.type
_entity.pdbx_description
1 polymer ?
#
loop_
_entity_poly.entity_id
_entity_poly.type
_entity_poly.pdbx_seq_one_letter_code
_entity_poly.pdbx_strand_id
1 'polypeptide(L)' 'MITKLDAELIMELKVDCPERLEVGENDFWYLRAIMISGSNFEGEKLKF' A
#
# COMPACT_ATOMS: atom_id res chain seq x y z
N MET A 1 30.75 9.30 1.45
CA MET A 1 30.25 8.89 2.77
C MET A 1 28.93 8.15 2.53
N ILE A 2 28.88 6.85 2.76
CA ILE A 2 27.67 6.04 2.52
C ILE A 2 26.92 5.99 3.84
N THR A 3 25.75 6.63 3.90
CA THR A 3 24.87 6.59 5.07
C THR A 3 24.27 5.19 5.15
N LYS A 4 24.52 4.47 6.25
CA LYS A 4 23.91 3.16 6.50
C LYS A 4 22.46 3.40 6.94
N LEU A 5 21.51 2.85 6.19
CA LEU A 5 20.11 2.85 6.58
C LEU A 5 19.84 1.53 7.34
N ASP A 6 19.78 1.60 8.66
CA ASP A 6 19.31 0.48 9.47
C ASP A 6 17.77 0.54 9.52
N ALA A 7 17.11 -0.38 8.81
CA ALA A 7 15.65 -0.46 8.76
C ALA A 7 15.16 -1.71 9.50
N GLU A 8 14.07 -1.58 10.26
CA GLU A 8 13.40 -2.67 10.98
C GLU A 8 11.96 -2.80 10.47
N LEU A 9 11.52 -4.03 10.20
CA LEU A 9 10.13 -4.31 9.86
C LEU A 9 9.27 -4.19 11.13
N ILE A 10 8.32 -3.26 11.14
CA ILE A 10 7.43 -3.03 12.30
C ILE A 10 6.01 -3.54 12.09
N MET A 11 5.60 -3.74 10.84
CA MET A 11 4.22 -4.07 10.45
C MET A 11 4.16 -4.59 9.02
N GLU A 12 3.28 -5.56 8.80
CA GLU A 12 2.75 -5.91 7.50
C GLU A 12 1.28 -5.45 7.40
N LEU A 13 0.94 -4.86 6.26
CA LEU A 13 -0.42 -4.43 5.94
C LEU A 13 -0.89 -5.20 4.70
N LYS A 14 -1.94 -6.00 4.88
CA LYS A 14 -2.67 -6.66 3.79
C LYS A 14 -3.96 -5.89 3.55
N VAL A 15 -4.20 -5.46 2.32
CA VAL A 15 -5.36 -4.63 1.95
C VAL A 15 -6.19 -5.34 0.91
N ASP A 16 -7.50 -5.38 1.15
CA ASP A 16 -8.47 -5.90 0.18
C ASP A 16 -8.88 -4.78 -0.77
N CYS A 17 -8.55 -4.98 -2.05
CA CYS A 17 -8.85 -4.03 -3.12
C CYS A 17 -9.65 -4.71 -4.24
N PRO A 18 -10.92 -5.08 -4.01
CA PRO A 18 -11.72 -5.86 -4.94
C PRO A 18 -12.11 -5.07 -6.19
N GLU A 19 -12.26 -3.74 -6.09
CA GLU A 19 -12.66 -2.88 -7.19
C GLU A 19 -11.52 -1.97 -7.63
N ARG A 20 -11.27 -1.97 -8.93
CA ARG A 20 -10.33 -1.06 -9.60
C ARG A 20 -11.09 -0.40 -10.74
N LEU A 21 -11.39 0.87 -10.58
CA LEU A 21 -12.13 1.65 -11.55
C LEU A 21 -11.15 2.39 -12.46
N GLU A 22 -11.28 2.18 -13.76
CA GLU A 22 -10.58 3.02 -14.73
C GLU A 22 -11.30 4.36 -14.85
N VAL A 23 -10.55 5.43 -14.61
CA VAL A 23 -11.08 6.79 -14.62
C VAL A 23 -10.85 7.43 -15.99
N GLY A 24 -9.75 7.08 -16.65
CA GLY A 24 -9.43 7.49 -18.00
C GLY A 24 -7.95 7.32 -18.31
N GLU A 25 -7.59 7.50 -19.57
CA GLU A 25 -6.21 7.40 -20.05
C GLU A 25 -5.91 8.43 -21.15
N ASN A 26 -4.63 8.67 -21.39
CA ASN A 26 -4.11 9.41 -22.52
C ASN A 26 -2.84 8.73 -23.05
N ASP A 27 -2.22 9.34 -24.07
CA ASP A 27 -1.05 8.79 -24.77
C ASP A 27 0.18 8.51 -23.88
N PHE A 28 0.19 9.03 -22.65
CA PHE A 28 1.32 8.90 -21.74
C PHE A 28 1.00 8.08 -20.48
N TRP A 29 -0.24 8.17 -19.96
CA TRP A 29 -0.60 7.57 -18.67
C TRP A 29 -2.09 7.21 -18.59
N TYR A 30 -2.41 6.33 -17.65
CA TYR A 30 -3.78 6.02 -17.25
C TYR A 30 -4.00 6.32 -15.77
N LEU A 31 -5.24 6.64 -15.41
CA LEU A 31 -5.68 6.90 -14.06
C LEU A 31 -6.65 5.80 -13.62
N ARG A 32 -6.37 5.21 -12.46
CA ARG A 32 -7.25 4.24 -11.80
C ARG A 32 -7.54 4.65 -10.37
N ALA A 33 -8.81 4.52 -9.97
CA ALA A 33 -9.21 4.55 -8.58
C ALA A 33 -9.21 3.12 -8.04
N ILE A 34 -8.58 2.91 -6.87
CA ILE A 34 -8.56 1.62 -6.19
C ILE A 34 -9.35 1.78 -4.90
N MET A 35 -10.46 1.06 -4.78
CA MET A 35 -11.24 1.08 -3.56
C MET A 35 -10.62 0.10 -2.55
N ILE A 36 -10.34 0.59 -1.36
CA ILE A 36 -9.94 -0.23 -0.22
C ILE A 36 -11.21 -0.60 0.55
N SER A 37 -11.57 -1.88 0.56
CA SER A 37 -12.79 -2.35 1.24
C SER A 37 -12.52 -2.98 2.61
N GLY A 38 -11.26 -3.32 2.90
CA GLY A 38 -10.86 -4.00 4.12
C GLY A 38 -9.34 -4.07 4.24
N SER A 39 -8.87 -4.41 5.43
CA SER A 39 -7.44 -4.58 5.69
C SER A 39 -7.19 -5.42 6.94
N ASN A 40 -6.07 -6.14 6.94
CA ASN A 40 -5.51 -6.82 8.09
C ASN A 40 -4.11 -6.26 8.39
N PHE A 41 -3.86 -5.97 9.66
CA PHE A 41 -2.59 -5.43 10.14
C PHE A 41 -1.96 -6.46 11.07
N GLU A 42 -0.73 -6.87 10.75
CA GLU A 42 0.05 -7.81 11.56
C GLU A 42 1.36 -7.13 11.94
N GLY A 43 1.63 -6.98 13.24
CA GLY A 43 2.88 -6.38 13.69
C GLY A 43 3.10 -6.56 15.19
N GLU A 44 4.25 -7.08 15.58
CA GLU A 44 4.55 -7.40 16.99
C GLU A 44 4.56 -6.16 17.90
N LYS A 45 4.80 -4.97 17.32
CA LYS A 45 4.82 -3.69 18.02
C LYS A 45 3.48 -2.93 17.97
N LEU A 46 2.47 -3.48 17.27
CA LEU A 46 1.11 -2.96 17.23
C LEU A 46 0.26 -3.67 18.29
N LYS A 47 0.58 -3.44 19.56
CA LYS A 47 -0.29 -3.86 20.67
C LYS A 47 -1.24 -2.71 20.96
N PHE A 48 -2.52 -2.90 20.64
CA PHE A 48 -3.62 -2.04 21.11
C PHE A 48 -4.03 -2.43 22.53
#